data_AF-A0A3N9NQ18-F1
#
_entry.id   AF-A0A3N9NQ18-F1
#
_cell.length_a   1.000
_cell.length_b   1.000
_cell.length_c   1.000
_cell.angle_alpha   90.00
_cell.angle_beta   90.00
_cell.angle_gamma   90.00
#
_symmetry.space_group_name_H-M   'P 1'
#
loop_
_entity.id
_entity.type
_entity.pdbx_description
1 polymer ?
#
loop_
_entity_poly.entity_id
_entity_poly.type
_entity_poly.pdbx_seq_one_letter_code
_entity_poly.pdbx_strand_id
1 'polypeptide(L)'
;MMMKFSERKALFVIFIVSMTLIFSSCNERPGKAIPAEKKREIANVLYNQQLFKQSVKEYIDYLNHYDLEVKEQANIAYMIGNIYFERLQDYENALAYYLRVKHLYPESTLQQDVSRKIVECLERMERSLDARQVIEESASLDESQKPQSRPGDVIAQIGDREITSGDLQYEMNRLPRYVQEQIQTREQKVEFLRSYIVQELLYDSAKRRGLDKDKEVREGLLQAEKSLMTQKLLQEEIEKEVNPEHYSNADVELYYKANKEDYAEKDDQGNVKRTPPFSEVQEQVAQDFMQKKQQEAYQRLVDRLMKAENVRIYESKFQ
;
A
#
# COMPACT_ATOMS: atom_id res chain seq x y z
N MET A 1 53.95 7.32 97.33
CA MET A 1 53.06 6.14 97.12
C MET A 1 51.61 6.63 97.22
N MET A 2 50.89 6.60 96.09
CA MET A 2 49.43 6.73 95.87
C MET A 2 48.64 7.87 96.55
N MET A 3 48.26 8.93 95.80
CA MET A 3 46.99 9.14 95.03
C MET A 3 45.77 9.38 95.93
N LYS A 4 45.37 10.63 96.23
CA LYS A 4 44.58 11.63 95.46
C LYS A 4 43.16 11.22 95.03
N PHE A 5 42.20 11.72 95.83
CA PHE A 5 41.09 12.63 95.47
C PHE A 5 40.04 12.28 94.40
N SER A 6 38.79 12.44 94.85
CA SER A 6 37.65 13.11 94.19
C SER A 6 36.63 12.27 93.42
N GLU A 7 35.47 12.13 94.06
CA GLU A 7 34.13 12.32 93.51
C GLU A 7 34.07 12.81 92.05
N ARG A 8 33.54 11.95 91.19
CA ARG A 8 32.79 12.23 89.94
C ARG A 8 32.55 10.91 89.19
N LYS A 9 31.73 10.02 89.75
CA LYS A 9 31.25 8.81 89.05
C LYS A 9 29.79 8.48 89.36
N ALA A 10 28.93 9.50 89.33
CA ALA A 10 27.47 9.32 89.41
C ALA A 10 26.71 9.97 88.23
N LEU A 11 27.41 10.32 87.15
CA LEU A 11 26.83 11.08 86.02
C LEU A 11 27.29 10.60 84.64
N PHE A 12 27.74 9.34 84.52
CA PHE A 12 28.23 8.79 83.24
C PHE A 12 27.65 7.41 82.85
N VAL A 13 26.57 6.97 83.50
CA VAL A 13 25.82 5.77 83.09
C VAL A 13 24.39 6.09 82.64
N ILE A 14 23.98 7.37 82.73
CA ILE A 14 22.73 7.90 82.14
C ILE A 14 23.03 8.64 80.83
N PHE A 15 23.98 8.13 80.03
CA PHE A 15 24.22 8.60 78.66
C PHE A 15 24.62 7.46 77.71
N ILE A 16 24.20 6.22 78.01
CA ILE A 16 24.28 5.06 77.10
C ILE A 16 22.89 4.39 76.93
N VAL A 17 21.81 5.03 77.41
CA VAL A 17 20.42 4.56 77.23
C VAL A 17 19.55 5.58 76.47
N SER A 18 20.11 6.70 76.00
CA SER A 18 19.40 7.74 75.24
C SER A 18 19.89 7.91 73.79
N MET A 19 20.29 6.82 73.14
CA MET A 19 20.69 6.82 71.72
C MET A 19 20.36 5.49 71.04
N THR A 20 19.21 4.88 71.38
CA THR A 20 18.75 3.62 70.77
C THR A 20 17.24 3.61 70.57
N LEU A 21 16.63 4.73 70.15
CA LEU A 21 15.19 4.75 69.85
C LEU A 21 14.79 5.72 68.71
N ILE A 22 15.59 5.86 67.65
CA ILE A 22 15.08 6.36 66.35
C ILE A 22 15.75 5.60 65.20
N PHE A 23 15.44 4.31 65.09
CA PHE A 23 15.35 3.64 63.80
C PHE A 23 14.03 2.87 63.79
N SER A 24 12.91 3.59 63.89
CA SER A 24 11.67 3.15 63.25
C SER A 24 11.91 3.23 61.74
N SER A 25 12.68 2.27 61.24
CA SER A 25 12.62 1.87 59.86
C SER A 25 11.16 1.52 59.60
N CYS A 26 10.50 2.30 58.75
CA CYS A 26 9.27 1.88 58.10
C CYS A 26 9.58 0.58 57.36
N ASN A 27 9.42 -0.55 58.04
CA ASN A 27 9.43 -1.86 57.42
C ASN A 27 8.06 -2.01 56.73
N GLU A 28 7.88 -1.26 55.63
CA GLU A 28 6.85 -1.57 54.66
C GLU A 28 7.15 -2.97 54.16
N ARG A 29 6.33 -3.93 54.60
CA ARG A 29 6.34 -5.28 54.05
C ARG A 29 6.11 -5.12 52.55
N PRO A 30 7.03 -5.55 51.66
CA PRO A 30 6.78 -5.46 50.23
C PRO A 30 5.52 -6.29 49.95
N GLY A 31 4.44 -5.62 49.56
CA GLY A 31 3.25 -6.30 49.07
C GLY A 31 3.65 -7.28 47.98
N LYS A 32 3.02 -8.47 47.93
CA LYS A 32 3.29 -9.44 46.86
C LYS A 32 3.14 -8.73 45.51
N ALA A 33 4.25 -8.57 44.78
CA ALA A 33 4.23 -7.92 43.48
C ALA A 33 3.22 -8.62 42.55
N ILE A 34 2.47 -7.83 41.78
CA ILE A 34 1.52 -8.35 40.80
C ILE A 34 2.30 -9.22 39.80
N PRO A 35 1.87 -10.46 39.48
CA PRO A 35 2.54 -11.29 38.49
C PRO A 35 2.63 -10.58 37.13
N ALA A 36 3.76 -10.74 36.44
CA ALA A 36 4.07 -10.17 35.12
C ALA A 36 2.91 -10.36 34.12
N GLU A 37 2.41 -11.58 34.02
CA GLU A 37 1.29 -11.93 33.14
C GLU A 37 0.02 -11.11 33.41
N LYS A 38 -0.34 -10.97 34.69
CA LYS A 38 -1.52 -10.19 35.08
C LYS A 38 -1.34 -8.70 34.78
N LYS A 39 -0.11 -8.21 34.86
CA LYS A 39 0.21 -6.83 34.52
C LYS A 39 0.10 -6.55 33.02
N ARG A 40 0.55 -7.48 32.19
CA ARG A 40 0.33 -7.42 30.74
C ARG A 40 -1.16 -7.56 30.38
N GLU A 41 -1.87 -8.45 31.07
CA GLU A 41 -3.30 -8.69 30.85
C GLU A 41 -4.14 -7.43 31.12
N ILE A 42 -3.88 -6.69 32.19
CA ILE A 42 -4.63 -5.44 32.46
C ILE A 42 -4.40 -4.40 31.35
N ALA A 43 -3.19 -4.31 30.79
CA ALA A 43 -2.92 -3.41 29.66
C ALA A 43 -3.75 -3.79 28.42
N ASN A 44 -3.90 -5.09 28.13
CA ASN A 44 -4.78 -5.60 27.07
C ASN A 44 -6.26 -5.31 27.32
N VAL A 45 -6.74 -5.53 28.54
CA VAL A 45 -8.13 -5.25 28.92
C VAL A 45 -8.44 -3.77 28.71
N LEU A 46 -7.56 -2.87 29.14
CA LEU A 46 -7.71 -1.43 28.95
C LEU A 46 -7.72 -1.05 27.46
N TYR A 47 -6.87 -1.67 26.63
CA TYR A 47 -6.89 -1.46 25.18
C TYR A 47 -8.23 -1.85 24.55
N ASN A 48 -8.76 -3.03 24.91
CA ASN A 48 -10.04 -3.53 24.38
C ASN A 48 -11.23 -2.66 24.81
N GLN A 49 -11.13 -2.00 25.97
CA GLN A 49 -12.09 -1.01 26.44
C GLN A 49 -11.85 0.40 25.86
N GLN A 50 -10.95 0.54 24.89
CA GLN A 50 -10.58 1.81 24.23
C GLN A 50 -9.94 2.85 25.17
N LEU A 51 -9.46 2.41 26.33
CA LEU A 51 -8.72 3.25 27.29
C LEU A 51 -7.24 3.28 26.91
N PHE A 52 -6.93 3.79 25.73
CA PHE A 52 -5.63 3.66 25.09
C PHE A 52 -4.48 4.30 25.87
N LYS A 53 -4.67 5.49 26.44
CA LYS A 53 -3.64 6.17 27.25
C LYS A 53 -3.31 5.37 28.52
N GLN A 54 -4.33 4.82 29.16
CA GLN A 54 -4.18 3.98 30.35
C GLN A 54 -3.53 2.64 30.00
N SER A 55 -3.91 2.02 28.89
CA SER A 55 -3.27 0.81 28.38
C SER A 55 -1.77 1.02 28.15
N VAL A 56 -1.38 2.11 27.48
CA VAL A 56 0.03 2.45 27.28
C VAL A 56 0.75 2.61 28.61
N LYS A 57 0.15 3.30 29.59
CA LYS A 57 0.75 3.45 30.92
C LYS A 57 1.04 2.10 31.58
N GLU A 58 0.10 1.16 31.52
CA GLU A 58 0.31 -0.19 32.06
C GLU A 58 1.37 -0.98 31.30
N TYR A 59 1.45 -0.85 29.97
CA TYR A 59 2.53 -1.45 29.18
C TYR A 59 3.92 -0.87 29.48
N ILE A 60 4.01 0.44 29.71
CA ILE A 60 5.26 1.09 30.12
C ILE A 60 5.69 0.59 31.50
N ASP A 61 4.75 0.52 32.43
CA ASP A 61 5.01 0.01 33.77
C ASP A 61 5.47 -1.46 33.72
N TYR A 62 4.84 -2.27 32.86
CA TYR A 62 5.24 -3.64 32.60
C TYR A 62 6.66 -3.75 32.04
N LEU A 63 7.00 -2.92 31.04
CA LEU A 63 8.33 -2.92 30.40
C LEU A 63 9.46 -2.49 31.35
N ASN A 64 9.16 -1.63 32.33
CA ASN A 64 10.18 -1.04 33.20
C ASN A 64 10.41 -1.80 34.50
N HIS A 65 9.42 -2.54 35.00
CA HIS A 65 9.47 -3.15 36.34
C HIS A 65 9.54 -4.69 36.34
N TYR A 66 9.48 -5.32 35.17
CA TYR A 66 9.52 -6.77 35.05
C TYR A 66 10.72 -7.22 34.23
N ASP A 67 11.27 -8.38 34.60
CA ASP A 67 12.33 -9.05 33.84
C ASP A 67 11.69 -9.80 32.67
N LEU A 68 11.92 -9.29 31.46
CA LEU A 68 11.30 -9.76 30.22
C LEU A 68 12.37 -10.20 29.23
N GLU A 69 12.09 -11.24 28.47
CA GLU A 69 12.95 -11.62 27.35
C GLU A 69 13.06 -10.47 26.33
N VAL A 70 14.23 -10.35 25.69
CA VAL A 70 14.51 -9.28 24.71
C VAL A 70 13.44 -9.20 23.61
N LYS A 71 12.96 -10.37 23.15
CA LYS A 71 11.89 -10.47 22.15
C LYS A 71 10.57 -9.88 22.68
N GLU A 72 10.21 -10.15 23.92
CA GLU A 72 9.00 -9.60 24.53
C GLU A 72 9.12 -8.09 24.74
N GLN A 73 10.28 -7.59 25.20
CA GLN A 73 10.51 -6.15 25.33
C GLN A 73 10.33 -5.42 23.99
N ALA A 74 10.87 -5.97 22.89
CA ALA A 74 10.71 -5.42 21.55
C ALA A 74 9.24 -5.40 21.10
N ASN A 75 8.51 -6.50 21.35
CA ASN A 75 7.09 -6.61 21.01
C ASN A 75 6.25 -5.60 21.80
N ILE A 76 6.46 -5.45 23.10
CA ILE A 76 5.73 -4.50 23.94
C ILE A 76 6.03 -3.06 23.52
N ALA A 77 7.29 -2.71 23.25
CA ALA A 77 7.64 -1.40 22.73
C ALA A 77 6.96 -1.12 21.38
N TYR A 78 6.94 -2.10 20.47
CA TYR A 78 6.23 -1.98 19.19
C TYR A 78 4.71 -1.81 19.37
N MET A 79 4.09 -2.55 20.30
CA MET A 79 2.68 -2.41 20.64
C MET A 79 2.35 -1.01 21.18
N ILE A 80 3.17 -0.46 22.07
CA ILE A 80 3.01 0.91 22.57
C ILE A 80 3.08 1.90 21.41
N GLY A 81 4.06 1.75 20.52
CA GLY A 81 4.19 2.55 19.30
C GLY A 81 2.94 2.51 18.43
N ASN A 82 2.37 1.32 18.19
CA ASN A 82 1.14 1.15 17.42
C ASN A 82 -0.09 1.78 18.10
N ILE A 83 -0.20 1.72 19.43
CA ILE A 83 -1.31 2.39 20.13
C ILE A 83 -1.20 3.91 19.96
N TYR A 84 -0.01 4.48 20.12
CA TYR A 84 0.21 5.90 19.86
C TYR A 84 -0.10 6.28 18.40
N PHE A 85 0.38 5.49 17.45
CA PHE A 85 0.23 5.75 16.02
C PHE A 85 -1.23 5.66 15.56
N GLU A 86 -1.89 4.53 15.82
CA GLU A 86 -3.18 4.21 15.21
C GLU A 86 -4.37 4.72 16.01
N ARG A 87 -4.27 4.71 17.34
CA ARG A 87 -5.42 4.99 18.22
C ARG A 87 -5.37 6.40 18.79
N LEU A 88 -4.18 6.91 19.10
CA LEU A 88 -4.01 8.25 19.67
C LEU A 88 -3.58 9.29 18.63
N GLN A 89 -3.11 8.87 17.45
CA GLN A 89 -2.55 9.73 16.40
C GLN A 89 -1.43 10.65 16.93
N ASP A 90 -0.69 10.17 17.94
CA ASP A 90 0.43 10.84 18.56
C ASP A 90 1.72 10.31 17.93
N TYR A 91 2.08 10.92 16.79
CA TYR A 91 3.16 10.44 15.95
C TYR A 91 4.55 10.67 16.56
N GLU A 92 4.70 11.64 17.46
CA GLU A 92 5.95 11.90 18.18
C GLU A 92 6.25 10.77 19.16
N ASN A 93 5.28 10.40 20.00
CA ASN A 93 5.45 9.28 20.92
C ASN A 93 5.53 7.95 20.19
N ALA A 94 4.75 7.75 19.12
CA ALA A 94 4.86 6.57 18.28
C ALA A 94 6.29 6.41 17.73
N LEU A 95 6.85 7.47 17.14
CA LEU A 95 8.22 7.51 16.62
C LEU A 95 9.24 7.12 17.69
N ALA A 96 9.12 7.66 18.91
CA ALA A 96 10.03 7.35 20.01
C ALA A 96 10.08 5.85 20.32
N TYR A 97 8.92 5.18 20.37
CA TYR A 97 8.85 3.74 20.63
C TYR A 97 9.34 2.89 19.44
N TYR A 98 9.08 3.32 18.20
CA TYR A 98 9.63 2.63 17.04
C TYR A 98 11.16 2.76 16.98
N LEU A 99 11.72 3.95 17.23
CA LEU A 99 13.18 4.13 17.34
C LEU A 99 13.77 3.29 18.48
N ARG A 100 13.08 3.18 19.61
CA ARG A 100 13.48 2.28 20.71
C ARG A 100 13.63 0.84 20.20
N VAL A 101 12.69 0.35 19.39
CA VAL A 101 12.80 -0.99 18.80
C VAL A 101 13.96 -1.08 17.82
N LYS A 102 14.09 -0.12 16.89
CA LYS A 102 15.17 -0.09 15.89
C LYS A 102 16.55 -0.18 16.54
N HIS A 103 16.80 0.61 17.58
CA HIS A 103 18.13 0.78 18.15
C HIS A 103 18.45 -0.10 19.36
N LEU A 104 17.46 -0.46 20.19
CA LEU A 104 17.71 -1.31 21.36
C LEU A 104 17.57 -2.81 21.04
N TYR A 105 16.83 -3.17 19.99
CA TYR A 105 16.55 -4.55 19.63
C TYR A 105 16.88 -4.85 18.15
N PRO A 106 18.13 -4.63 17.70
CA PRO A 106 18.53 -4.74 16.30
C PRO A 106 18.28 -6.15 15.69
N GLU A 107 18.37 -7.21 16.50
CA GLU A 107 18.12 -8.60 16.08
C GLU A 107 16.63 -8.99 16.02
N SER A 108 15.72 -8.04 16.28
CA SER A 108 14.28 -8.31 16.24
C SER A 108 13.78 -8.58 14.82
N THR A 109 12.84 -9.50 14.66
CA THR A 109 12.15 -9.71 13.38
C THR A 109 11.28 -8.51 12.96
N LEU A 110 11.10 -7.52 13.84
CA LEU A 110 10.28 -6.33 13.62
C LEU A 110 11.02 -5.20 12.87
N GLN A 111 12.31 -5.34 12.56
CA GLN A 111 13.13 -4.23 12.03
C GLN A 111 12.55 -3.60 10.76
N GLN A 112 12.05 -4.42 9.83
CA GLN A 112 11.48 -3.92 8.57
C GLN A 112 10.18 -3.15 8.81
N ASP A 113 9.29 -3.66 9.67
CA ASP A 113 8.01 -3.02 9.97
C ASP A 113 8.19 -1.73 10.79
N VAL A 114 9.12 -1.75 11.75
CA VAL A 114 9.50 -0.57 12.54
C VAL A 114 10.11 0.52 11.65
N SER A 115 10.99 0.16 10.72
CA SER A 115 11.59 1.13 9.79
C SER A 115 10.52 1.82 8.94
N ARG A 116 9.55 1.06 8.42
CA ARG A 116 8.39 1.61 7.71
C ARG A 116 7.57 2.55 8.60
N LYS A 117 7.30 2.15 9.85
CA LYS A 117 6.53 2.95 10.81
C LYS A 117 7.24 4.24 11.23
N ILE A 118 8.56 4.24 11.33
CA ILE A 118 9.37 5.45 11.57
C ILE A 118 9.16 6.44 10.42
N VAL A 119 9.27 5.98 9.18
CA VAL A 119 9.05 6.80 7.98
C VAL A 119 7.63 7.35 7.96
N GLU A 120 6.61 6.52 8.22
CA GLU A 120 5.22 6.95 8.32
C GLU A 120 5.02 8.06 9.37
N CYS A 121 5.62 7.92 10.57
CA CYS A 121 5.55 8.95 11.61
C CYS A 121 6.18 10.27 11.16
N LEU A 122 7.38 10.20 10.57
CA LEU A 122 8.10 11.38 10.09
C LEU A 122 7.35 12.11 8.99
N GLU A 123 6.74 11.38 8.04
CA GLU A 123 5.89 11.98 7.01
C GLU A 123 4.63 12.64 7.57
N ARG A 124 3.96 12.01 8.55
CA ARG A 124 2.77 12.58 9.21
C ARG A 124 3.07 13.85 10.00
N MET A 125 4.32 14.02 10.43
CA MET A 125 4.83 15.23 11.08
C MET A 125 5.50 16.21 10.10
N GLU A 126 5.38 16.00 8.78
CA GLU A 126 5.97 16.84 7.74
C GLU A 126 7.52 16.90 7.77
N ARG A 127 8.17 15.91 8.41
CA ARG A 127 9.62 15.77 8.52
C ARG A 127 10.20 14.96 7.36
N SER A 128 9.97 15.42 6.14
CA SER A 128 10.31 14.68 4.91
C SER A 128 11.80 14.47 4.66
N LEU A 129 12.69 15.27 5.27
CA LEU A 129 14.14 15.06 5.20
C LEU A 129 14.56 13.85 6.06
N ASP A 130 14.11 13.82 7.31
CA ASP A 130 14.38 12.72 8.23
C ASP A 130 13.78 11.40 7.72
N ALA A 131 12.57 11.46 7.14
CA ALA A 131 11.93 10.30 6.52
C ALA A 131 12.78 9.71 5.39
N ARG A 132 13.40 10.57 4.57
CA ARG A 132 14.29 10.14 3.48
C ARG A 132 15.56 9.49 4.01
N GLN A 133 16.19 10.07 5.01
CA GLN A 133 17.38 9.48 5.62
C GLN A 133 17.11 8.05 6.12
N VAL A 134 15.96 7.82 6.77
CA VAL A 134 15.59 6.47 7.23
C VAL A 134 15.36 5.51 6.07
N ILE A 135 14.79 6.00 4.96
CA ILE A 135 14.63 5.21 3.73
C ILE A 135 16.00 4.83 3.16
N GLU A 136 16.92 5.78 3.01
CA GLU A 136 18.28 5.54 2.50
C GLU A 136 19.04 4.53 3.37
N GLU A 137 18.96 4.68 4.71
CA GLU A 137 19.52 3.72 5.66
C GLU A 137 18.95 2.30 5.46
N SER A 138 17.64 2.19 5.19
CA SER A 138 16.96 0.89 5.01
C SER A 138 17.11 0.30 3.60
N ALA A 139 17.23 1.13 2.57
CA ALA A 139 17.32 0.74 1.16
C ALA A 139 18.72 0.24 0.78
N SER A 140 19.75 0.69 1.50
CA SER A 140 21.12 0.15 1.39
C SER A 140 21.23 -1.36 1.73
N LEU A 141 20.15 -1.98 2.22
CA LEU A 141 20.07 -3.39 2.61
C LEU A 141 19.25 -4.27 1.63
N ASP A 142 18.58 -3.71 0.62
CA ASP A 142 17.77 -4.49 -0.34
C ASP A 142 17.90 -3.95 -1.78
N GLU A 143 19.00 -4.31 -2.45
CA GLU A 143 19.26 -3.96 -3.86
C GLU A 143 18.33 -4.68 -4.86
N SER A 144 17.54 -5.66 -4.41
CA SER A 144 16.76 -6.54 -5.28
C SER A 144 15.48 -5.91 -5.85
N GLN A 145 15.13 -4.68 -5.43
CA GLN A 145 13.91 -3.98 -5.84
C GLN A 145 14.15 -2.72 -6.68
N LYS A 146 15.35 -2.52 -7.26
CA LYS A 146 15.53 -1.42 -8.22
C LYS A 146 14.61 -1.67 -9.43
N PRO A 147 13.68 -0.75 -9.76
CA PRO A 147 12.86 -0.89 -10.96
C PRO A 147 13.77 -0.99 -12.18
N GLN A 148 13.38 -1.83 -13.14
CA GLN A 148 14.12 -1.99 -14.40
C GLN A 148 14.16 -0.64 -15.14
N SER A 149 15.32 0.02 -15.07
CA SER A 149 15.62 1.21 -15.88
C SER A 149 15.79 0.80 -17.33
N ARG A 150 15.09 1.46 -18.24
CA ARG A 150 15.29 1.24 -19.67
C ARG A 150 16.59 1.93 -20.14
N PRO A 151 17.18 1.50 -21.27
CA PRO A 151 18.38 2.14 -21.80
C PRO A 151 18.14 3.61 -22.17
N GLY A 152 19.13 4.47 -21.94
CA GLY A 152 19.08 5.88 -22.31
C GLY A 152 19.90 6.79 -21.39
N ASP A 153 19.90 8.09 -21.67
CA ASP A 153 20.53 9.09 -20.81
C ASP A 153 19.68 9.31 -19.56
N VAL A 154 20.33 9.55 -18.41
CA VAL A 154 19.64 9.95 -17.18
C VAL A 154 19.14 11.37 -17.34
N ILE A 155 17.82 11.54 -17.27
CA ILE A 155 17.14 12.83 -17.48
C ILE A 155 16.48 13.37 -16.21
N ALA A 156 16.31 12.53 -15.18
CA ALA A 156 15.90 12.94 -13.85
C ALA A 156 16.32 11.89 -12.80
N GLN A 157 16.28 12.29 -11.53
CA GLN A 157 16.61 11.43 -10.40
C GLN A 157 15.63 11.67 -9.25
N ILE A 158 15.13 10.59 -8.65
CA ILE A 158 14.25 10.58 -7.48
C ILE A 158 14.95 9.76 -6.39
N GLY A 159 15.67 10.42 -5.48
CA GLY A 159 16.53 9.72 -4.52
C GLY A 159 17.59 8.89 -5.26
N ASP A 160 17.61 7.58 -5.02
CA ASP A 160 18.52 6.64 -5.71
C ASP A 160 17.96 6.08 -7.03
N ARG A 161 16.71 6.42 -7.38
CA ARG A 161 16.08 5.96 -8.63
C ARG A 161 16.35 6.96 -9.75
N GLU A 162 17.11 6.54 -10.75
CA GLU A 162 17.29 7.27 -11.99
C GLU A 162 16.09 7.09 -12.92
N ILE A 163 15.73 8.14 -13.65
CA ILE A 163 14.76 8.10 -14.75
C ILE A 163 15.51 8.39 -16.03
N THR A 164 15.46 7.45 -16.96
CA THR A 164 16.16 7.57 -18.25
C THR A 164 15.25 8.10 -19.35
N SER A 165 15.86 8.56 -20.45
CA SER A 165 15.14 8.88 -21.68
C SER A 165 14.33 7.71 -22.23
N GLY A 166 14.79 6.47 -22.01
CA GLY A 166 14.06 5.25 -22.39
C GLY A 166 12.80 5.04 -21.58
N ASP A 167 12.83 5.34 -20.28
CA ASP A 167 11.65 5.25 -19.40
C ASP A 167 10.59 6.27 -19.79
N LEU A 168 11.00 7.53 -20.03
CA LEU A 168 10.08 8.57 -20.47
C LEU A 168 9.42 8.21 -21.81
N GLN A 169 10.19 7.70 -22.78
CA GLN A 169 9.64 7.29 -24.07
C GLN A 169 8.67 6.11 -23.93
N TYR A 170 8.97 5.15 -23.06
CA TYR A 170 8.07 4.04 -22.79
C TYR A 170 6.73 4.51 -22.25
N GLU A 171 6.72 5.42 -21.27
CA GLU A 171 5.47 5.96 -20.73
C GLU A 171 4.72 6.82 -21.77
N MET A 172 5.42 7.61 -22.58
CA MET A 172 4.80 8.34 -23.69
C MET A 172 4.09 7.41 -24.67
N ASN A 173 4.70 6.28 -25.03
CA ASN A 173 4.15 5.33 -25.99
C ASN A 173 2.85 4.65 -25.51
N ARG A 174 2.57 4.68 -24.20
CA ARG A 174 1.36 4.12 -23.59
C ARG A 174 0.19 5.10 -23.56
N LEU A 175 0.44 6.38 -23.83
CA LEU A 175 -0.61 7.38 -23.93
C LEU A 175 -1.45 7.16 -25.21
N PRO A 176 -2.71 7.60 -25.23
CA PRO A 176 -3.48 7.65 -26.47
C PRO A 176 -2.76 8.47 -27.56
N ARG A 177 -2.94 8.09 -28.85
CA ARG A 177 -2.25 8.72 -30.00
C ARG A 177 -2.39 10.24 -30.03
N TYR A 178 -3.58 10.76 -29.77
CA TYR A 178 -3.84 12.20 -29.76
C TYR A 178 -3.03 12.95 -28.68
N VAL A 179 -2.67 12.30 -27.57
CA VAL A 179 -1.83 12.88 -26.52
C VAL A 179 -0.35 12.81 -26.92
N GLN A 180 0.07 11.69 -27.51
CA GLN A 180 1.44 11.54 -28.03
C GLN A 180 1.77 12.65 -29.05
N GLU A 181 0.82 12.93 -29.95
CA GLU A 181 0.96 13.95 -30.99
C GLU A 181 1.14 15.37 -30.42
N GLN A 182 0.69 15.62 -29.19
CA GLN A 182 0.85 16.90 -28.51
C GLN A 182 2.20 17.07 -27.81
N ILE A 183 3.00 16.00 -27.66
CA ILE A 183 4.28 16.02 -26.94
C ILE A 183 5.44 15.89 -27.95
N GLN A 184 5.69 16.96 -28.70
CA GLN A 184 6.70 16.98 -29.77
C GLN A 184 7.94 17.77 -29.38
N THR A 185 7.74 18.92 -28.75
CA THR A 185 8.82 19.86 -28.41
C THR A 185 9.55 19.44 -27.15
N ARG A 186 10.77 19.99 -26.96
CA ARG A 186 11.57 19.76 -25.75
C ARG A 186 10.81 20.20 -24.50
N GLU A 187 10.16 21.36 -24.57
CA GLU A 187 9.42 21.96 -23.47
C GLU A 187 8.26 21.06 -23.05
N GLN A 188 7.50 20.53 -24.01
CA GLN A 188 6.41 19.58 -23.74
C GLN A 188 6.91 18.27 -23.14
N LYS A 189 8.06 17.75 -23.61
CA LYS A 189 8.68 16.54 -23.04
C LYS A 189 9.14 16.77 -21.60
N VAL A 190 9.68 17.95 -21.29
CA VAL A 190 10.05 18.32 -19.92
C VAL A 190 8.82 18.43 -19.02
N GLU A 191 7.71 18.98 -19.51
CA GLU A 191 6.47 19.07 -18.74
C GLU A 191 5.84 17.69 -18.51
N PHE A 192 5.90 16.81 -19.50
CA PHE A 192 5.51 15.41 -19.36
C PHE A 192 6.39 14.69 -18.32
N LEU A 193 7.72 14.88 -18.38
CA LEU A 193 8.65 14.34 -17.38
C LEU A 193 8.33 14.83 -15.97
N ARG A 194 8.02 16.12 -15.79
CA ARG A 194 7.61 16.68 -14.49
C ARG A 194 6.35 15.99 -13.99
N SER A 195 5.34 15.84 -14.85
CA SER A 195 4.08 15.17 -14.52
C SER A 195 4.30 13.71 -14.11
N TYR A 196 5.16 12.99 -14.84
CA TYR A 196 5.56 11.63 -14.52
C TYR A 196 6.26 11.53 -13.16
N ILE A 197 7.22 12.41 -12.86
CA ILE A 197 7.90 12.46 -11.56
C ILE A 197 6.91 12.70 -10.43
N VAL A 198 5.95 13.63 -10.60
CA VAL A 198 4.92 13.89 -9.59
C VAL A 198 4.07 12.65 -9.33
N GLN A 199 3.67 11.93 -10.39
CA GLN A 199 2.93 10.68 -10.25
C GLN A 199 3.72 9.62 -9.47
N GLU A 200 5.01 9.44 -9.77
CA GLU A 200 5.89 8.51 -9.04
C GLU A 200 6.01 8.88 -7.56
N LEU A 201 6.20 10.16 -7.24
CA LEU A 201 6.28 10.64 -5.85
C LEU A 201 4.98 10.38 -5.07
N LEU A 202 3.82 10.58 -5.72
CA LEU A 202 2.52 10.28 -5.13
C LEU A 202 2.34 8.77 -4.90
N TYR A 203 2.74 7.94 -5.86
CA TYR A 203 2.72 6.48 -5.73
C TYR A 203 3.62 6.00 -4.57
N ASP A 204 4.83 6.52 -4.47
CA ASP A 204 5.76 6.19 -3.37
C ASP A 204 5.16 6.57 -2.01
N SER A 205 4.51 7.74 -1.90
CA SER A 205 3.81 8.14 -0.68
C SER A 205 2.61 7.23 -0.36
N ALA A 206 1.83 6.84 -1.37
CA ALA A 206 0.72 5.90 -1.22
C ALA A 206 1.22 4.53 -0.70
N LYS A 207 2.34 4.03 -1.24
CA LYS A 207 2.98 2.79 -0.78
C LYS A 207 3.48 2.88 0.66
N ARG A 208 4.13 3.99 1.04
CA ARG A 208 4.58 4.20 2.43
C ARG A 208 3.42 4.25 3.42
N ARG A 209 2.29 4.82 3.01
CA ARG A 209 1.04 4.81 3.79
C ARG A 209 0.33 3.45 3.83
N GLY A 210 0.85 2.43 3.15
CA GLY A 210 0.29 1.09 3.12
C GLY A 210 -1.01 0.96 2.32
N LEU A 211 -1.26 1.87 1.36
CA LEU A 211 -2.47 1.82 0.53
C LEU A 211 -2.52 0.59 -0.39
N ASP A 212 -1.41 -0.12 -0.58
CA ASP A 212 -1.37 -1.43 -1.23
C ASP A 212 -2.04 -2.56 -0.42
N LYS A 213 -2.31 -2.32 0.86
CA LYS A 213 -3.08 -3.20 1.74
C LYS A 213 -4.51 -2.71 1.96
N ASP A 214 -4.86 -1.55 1.41
CA ASP A 214 -6.21 -1.01 1.50
C ASP A 214 -7.20 -1.92 0.76
N LYS A 215 -8.39 -2.10 1.34
CA LYS A 215 -9.39 -3.04 0.82
C LYS A 215 -9.91 -2.61 -0.56
N GLU A 216 -10.21 -1.33 -0.73
CA GLU A 216 -10.75 -0.79 -1.99
C GLU A 216 -9.71 -0.89 -3.10
N VAL A 217 -8.45 -0.57 -2.79
CA VAL A 217 -7.32 -0.72 -3.73
C VAL A 217 -7.12 -2.19 -4.13
N ARG A 218 -7.16 -3.12 -3.17
CA ARG A 218 -7.03 -4.57 -3.43
C ARG A 218 -8.16 -5.10 -4.31
N GLU A 219 -9.41 -4.73 -4.03
CA GLU A 219 -10.57 -5.11 -4.84
C GLU A 219 -10.47 -4.52 -6.26
N GLY A 220 -10.04 -3.26 -6.37
CA GLY A 220 -9.77 -2.61 -7.65
C GLY A 220 -8.69 -3.31 -8.47
N LEU A 221 -7.59 -3.73 -7.84
CA LEU A 221 -6.52 -4.49 -8.51
C LEU A 221 -7.01 -5.84 -9.03
N LEU A 222 -7.78 -6.59 -8.25
CA LEU A 222 -8.36 -7.87 -8.68
C LEU A 222 -9.31 -7.69 -9.87
N GLN A 223 -10.13 -6.64 -9.84
CA GLN A 223 -11.05 -6.34 -10.94
C GLN A 223 -10.31 -5.89 -12.20
N ALA A 224 -9.24 -5.10 -12.05
CA ALA A 224 -8.38 -4.68 -13.15
C ALA A 224 -7.66 -5.87 -13.78
N GLU A 225 -7.09 -6.76 -12.97
CA GLU A 225 -6.45 -8.01 -13.42
C GLU A 225 -7.43 -8.86 -14.23
N LYS A 226 -8.63 -9.13 -13.68
CA LYS A 226 -9.68 -9.87 -14.37
C LYS A 226 -10.06 -9.23 -15.71
N SER A 227 -10.19 -7.91 -15.74
CA SER A 227 -10.58 -7.17 -16.95
C SER A 227 -9.48 -7.24 -18.03
N LEU A 228 -8.22 -7.05 -17.65
CA LEU A 228 -7.08 -7.14 -18.56
C LEU A 228 -6.91 -8.56 -19.13
N MET A 229 -7.02 -9.58 -18.28
CA MET A 229 -6.95 -10.98 -18.71
C MET A 229 -8.09 -11.32 -19.69
N THR A 230 -9.31 -10.87 -19.38
CA THR A 230 -10.48 -11.08 -20.25
C THR A 230 -10.30 -10.40 -21.60
N GLN A 231 -9.85 -9.14 -21.61
CA GLN A 231 -9.58 -8.39 -22.84
C GLN A 231 -8.48 -9.05 -23.67
N LYS A 232 -7.39 -9.49 -23.03
CA LYS A 232 -6.27 -10.15 -23.71
C LYS A 232 -6.68 -11.46 -24.34
N LEU A 233 -7.42 -12.30 -23.62
CA LEU A 233 -7.98 -13.55 -24.15
C LEU A 233 -8.92 -13.29 -25.32
N LEU A 234 -9.82 -12.32 -25.17
CA LEU A 234 -10.78 -11.95 -26.20
C LEU A 234 -10.08 -11.50 -27.48
N GLN A 235 -9.08 -10.63 -27.35
CA GLN A 235 -8.26 -10.17 -28.46
C GLN A 235 -7.61 -11.35 -29.19
N GLU A 236 -6.93 -12.24 -28.46
CA GLU A 236 -6.22 -13.38 -29.05
C GLU A 236 -7.16 -14.36 -29.75
N GLU A 237 -8.32 -14.66 -29.17
CA GLU A 237 -9.27 -15.60 -29.75
C GLU A 237 -9.99 -15.01 -30.97
N ILE A 238 -10.35 -13.71 -30.94
CA ILE A 238 -10.93 -13.04 -32.10
C ILE A 238 -9.91 -12.89 -33.22
N GLU A 239 -8.67 -12.48 -32.93
CA GLU A 239 -7.61 -12.33 -33.96
C GLU A 239 -7.31 -13.65 -34.68
N LYS A 240 -7.34 -14.79 -33.97
CA LYS A 240 -7.18 -16.12 -34.58
C LYS A 240 -8.30 -16.47 -35.55
N GLU A 241 -9.53 -16.05 -35.26
CA GLU A 241 -10.72 -16.43 -36.02
C GLU A 241 -11.06 -15.43 -37.14
N VAL A 242 -10.85 -14.14 -36.88
CA VAL A 242 -11.25 -13.02 -37.74
C VAL A 242 -9.98 -12.28 -38.19
N ASN A 243 -9.36 -12.78 -39.25
CA ASN A 243 -8.28 -12.09 -39.94
C ASN A 243 -8.85 -11.38 -41.19
N PRO A 244 -8.71 -10.04 -41.31
CA PRO A 244 -9.12 -9.29 -42.50
C PRO A 244 -8.57 -9.85 -43.82
N GLU A 245 -7.37 -10.43 -43.80
CA GLU A 245 -6.72 -11.00 -44.99
C GLU A 245 -7.44 -12.24 -45.54
N HIS A 246 -8.29 -12.89 -44.73
CA HIS A 246 -9.08 -14.05 -45.16
C HIS A 246 -10.36 -13.67 -45.91
N TYR A 247 -10.70 -12.39 -46.00
CA TYR A 247 -11.92 -11.92 -46.65
C TYR A 247 -11.61 -11.14 -47.93
N SER A 248 -12.37 -11.43 -48.97
CA SER A 248 -12.25 -10.76 -50.27
C SER A 248 -13.26 -9.62 -50.40
N ASN A 249 -13.03 -8.72 -51.36
CA ASN A 249 -14.03 -7.70 -51.74
C ASN A 249 -15.37 -8.33 -52.16
N ALA A 250 -15.39 -9.55 -52.68
CA ALA A 250 -16.63 -10.24 -53.05
C ALA A 250 -17.46 -10.63 -51.81
N ASP A 251 -16.81 -10.97 -50.69
CA ASP A 251 -17.48 -11.27 -49.42
C ASP A 251 -18.15 -10.01 -48.85
N VAL A 252 -17.46 -8.88 -48.91
CA VAL A 252 -17.97 -7.57 -48.50
C VAL A 252 -19.13 -7.11 -49.39
N GLU A 253 -19.02 -7.30 -50.71
CA GLU A 253 -20.11 -6.98 -51.63
C GLU A 253 -21.34 -7.89 -51.40
N LEU A 254 -21.13 -9.17 -51.09
CA LEU A 254 -22.21 -10.10 -50.75
C LEU A 254 -22.90 -9.66 -49.46
N TYR A 255 -22.14 -9.23 -48.45
CA TYR A 255 -22.67 -8.65 -47.22
C TYR A 255 -23.53 -7.40 -47.51
N TYR A 256 -23.05 -6.46 -48.32
CA TYR A 256 -23.86 -5.32 -48.74
C TYR A 256 -25.15 -5.76 -49.45
N LYS A 257 -25.10 -6.72 -50.37
CA LYS A 257 -26.28 -7.23 -51.08
C LYS A 257 -27.33 -7.82 -50.13
N ALA A 258 -26.88 -8.51 -49.07
CA ALA A 258 -27.76 -9.11 -48.06
C ALA A 258 -28.33 -8.07 -47.08
N ASN A 259 -27.67 -6.93 -46.87
CA ASN A 259 -28.03 -5.91 -45.90
C ASN A 259 -28.31 -4.55 -46.55
N LYS A 260 -28.79 -4.52 -47.80
CA LYS A 260 -28.97 -3.28 -48.58
C LYS A 260 -29.83 -2.22 -47.90
N GLU A 261 -30.80 -2.66 -47.09
CA GLU A 261 -31.72 -1.76 -46.39
C GLU A 261 -31.01 -0.93 -45.30
N ASP A 262 -29.91 -1.43 -44.73
CA ASP A 262 -29.14 -0.73 -43.70
C ASP A 262 -28.39 0.48 -44.25
N TYR A 263 -28.11 0.47 -45.55
CA TYR A 263 -27.42 1.54 -46.28
C TYR A 263 -28.39 2.46 -47.03
N ALA A 264 -29.70 2.23 -46.93
CA ALA A 264 -30.69 3.04 -47.62
C ALA A 264 -30.82 4.43 -46.96
N GLU A 265 -30.65 5.48 -47.76
CA GLU A 265 -30.98 6.85 -47.38
C GLU A 265 -32.51 6.95 -47.27
N LYS A 266 -33.01 7.29 -46.07
CA LYS A 266 -34.44 7.45 -45.78
C LYS A 266 -34.79 8.92 -45.57
N ASP A 267 -36.02 9.31 -45.92
CA ASP A 267 -36.56 10.63 -45.61
C ASP A 267 -36.99 10.73 -44.12
N ASP A 268 -37.44 11.92 -43.70
CA ASP A 268 -37.89 12.18 -42.32
C ASP A 268 -39.14 11.34 -41.94
N GLN A 269 -39.80 10.71 -42.91
CA GLN A 269 -40.96 9.84 -42.73
C GLN A 269 -40.57 8.35 -42.75
N GLY A 270 -39.28 8.03 -42.95
CA GLY A 270 -38.75 6.68 -42.99
C GLY A 270 -38.83 5.99 -44.36
N ASN A 271 -39.26 6.68 -45.42
CA ASN A 271 -39.33 6.11 -46.76
C ASN A 271 -37.95 6.12 -47.43
N VAL A 272 -37.60 5.05 -48.14
CA VAL A 272 -36.33 4.97 -48.86
C VAL A 272 -36.30 5.95 -50.02
N LYS A 273 -35.38 6.91 -49.96
CA LYS A 273 -35.10 7.91 -50.99
C LYS A 273 -34.09 7.40 -52.01
N ARG A 274 -33.04 6.73 -51.54
CA ARG A 274 -31.94 6.22 -52.36
C ARG A 274 -31.23 5.08 -51.65
N THR A 275 -30.77 4.09 -52.41
CA THR A 275 -29.80 3.12 -51.89
C THR A 275 -28.50 3.33 -52.66
N PRO A 276 -27.45 3.88 -52.03
CA PRO A 276 -26.16 4.09 -52.67
C PRO A 276 -25.61 2.77 -53.21
N PRO A 277 -25.01 2.72 -54.41
CA PRO A 277 -24.36 1.52 -54.91
C PRO A 277 -23.15 1.16 -54.03
N PHE A 278 -22.77 -0.13 -54.03
CA PHE A 278 -21.67 -0.65 -53.21
C PHE A 278 -20.38 0.19 -53.31
N SER A 279 -20.02 0.65 -54.51
CA SER A 279 -18.83 1.46 -54.75
C SER A 279 -18.79 2.78 -53.97
N GLU A 280 -19.94 3.33 -53.57
CA GLU A 280 -20.02 4.57 -52.79
C GLU A 280 -19.89 4.33 -51.28
N VAL A 281 -20.21 3.12 -50.81
CA VAL A 281 -20.26 2.78 -49.37
C VAL A 281 -19.30 1.66 -49.00
N GLN A 282 -18.39 1.26 -49.90
CA GLN A 282 -17.53 0.10 -49.74
C GLN A 282 -16.76 0.07 -48.41
N GLU A 283 -16.21 1.21 -47.98
CA GLU A 283 -15.43 1.29 -46.73
C GLU A 283 -16.32 1.10 -45.50
N GLN A 284 -17.49 1.72 -45.47
CA GLN A 284 -18.46 1.54 -44.39
C GLN A 284 -18.93 0.08 -44.33
N VAL A 285 -19.30 -0.50 -45.47
CA VAL A 285 -19.71 -1.91 -45.56
C VAL A 285 -18.60 -2.85 -45.07
N ALA A 286 -17.34 -2.56 -45.41
CA ALA A 286 -16.20 -3.34 -44.94
C ALA A 286 -16.04 -3.27 -43.41
N GLN A 287 -16.20 -2.10 -42.81
CA GLN A 287 -16.16 -1.94 -41.35
C GLN A 287 -17.31 -2.70 -40.68
N ASP A 288 -18.54 -2.53 -41.17
CA ASP A 288 -19.73 -3.20 -40.64
C ASP A 288 -19.63 -4.73 -40.77
N PHE A 289 -19.13 -5.22 -41.91
CA PHE A 289 -18.85 -6.63 -42.14
C PHE A 289 -17.83 -7.18 -41.13
N MET A 290 -16.72 -6.46 -40.91
CA MET A 290 -15.70 -6.87 -39.95
C MET A 290 -16.23 -6.88 -38.52
N GLN A 291 -17.00 -5.86 -38.13
CA GLN A 291 -17.65 -5.79 -36.82
C GLN A 291 -18.62 -6.97 -36.63
N LYS A 292 -19.40 -7.31 -37.67
CA LYS A 292 -20.29 -8.47 -37.65
C LYS A 292 -19.51 -9.77 -37.46
N LYS A 293 -18.39 -9.95 -38.16
CA LYS A 293 -17.54 -11.14 -38.03
C LYS A 293 -16.93 -11.26 -36.63
N GLN A 294 -16.46 -10.15 -36.06
CA GLN A 294 -15.97 -10.11 -34.67
C GLN A 294 -17.08 -10.47 -33.66
N GLN A 295 -18.30 -9.96 -33.85
CA GLN A 295 -19.44 -10.29 -32.98
C GLN A 295 -19.82 -11.78 -33.07
N GLU A 296 -19.80 -12.35 -34.27
CA GLU A 296 -20.05 -13.78 -34.48
C GLU A 296 -18.98 -14.66 -33.81
N ALA A 297 -17.70 -14.28 -33.94
CA ALA A 297 -16.58 -14.97 -33.30
C ALA A 297 -16.68 -14.88 -31.77
N TYR A 298 -17.01 -13.70 -31.23
CA TYR A 298 -17.28 -13.52 -29.81
C TYR A 298 -18.38 -14.46 -29.30
N GLN A 299 -19.52 -14.50 -29.99
CA GLN A 299 -20.64 -15.35 -29.58
C GLN A 299 -20.23 -16.84 -29.58
N ARG A 300 -19.53 -17.30 -30.63
CA ARG A 300 -19.02 -18.67 -30.71
C ARG A 300 -18.04 -19.00 -29.59
N LEU A 301 -17.17 -18.06 -29.21
CA LEU A 301 -16.25 -18.21 -28.08
C LEU A 301 -17.03 -18.37 -26.77
N VAL A 302 -17.99 -17.46 -26.50
CA VAL A 302 -18.83 -17.52 -25.30
C VAL A 302 -19.60 -18.84 -25.23
N ASP A 303 -20.26 -19.25 -26.31
CA ASP A 303 -21.02 -20.50 -26.36
C ASP A 303 -20.13 -21.71 -26.08
N ARG A 304 -18.92 -21.74 -26.64
CA ARG A 304 -17.92 -22.79 -26.41
C ARG A 304 -17.52 -22.88 -24.95
N LEU A 305 -17.22 -21.74 -24.31
CA LEU A 305 -16.83 -21.67 -22.90
C LEU A 305 -17.98 -22.06 -21.97
N MET A 306 -19.18 -21.52 -22.21
CA MET A 306 -20.40 -21.85 -21.45
C MET A 306 -20.70 -23.35 -21.50
N LYS A 307 -20.56 -23.96 -22.68
CA LYS A 307 -20.76 -25.41 -22.86
C LYS A 307 -19.68 -26.23 -22.17
N ALA A 308 -18.40 -25.85 -22.33
CA ALA A 308 -17.28 -26.58 -21.73
C ALA A 308 -17.37 -26.61 -20.20
N GLU A 309 -17.77 -25.49 -19.60
CA GLU A 309 -17.91 -25.35 -18.14
C GLU A 309 -19.30 -25.76 -17.63
N ASN A 310 -20.18 -26.30 -18.49
CA ASN A 310 -21.53 -26.73 -18.16
C ASN A 310 -22.34 -25.66 -17.40
N VAL A 311 -22.23 -24.40 -17.83
CA VAL A 311 -22.86 -23.27 -17.14
C VAL A 311 -24.38 -23.43 -17.16
N ARG A 312 -25.02 -23.23 -15.99
CA ARG A 312 -26.48 -23.27 -15.81
C ARG A 312 -26.97 -21.91 -15.35
N ILE A 313 -27.89 -21.32 -16.10
CA ILE A 313 -28.57 -20.06 -15.75
C ILE A 313 -29.96 -20.41 -15.22
N TYR A 314 -30.26 -19.99 -13.99
CA TYR A 314 -31.58 -20.19 -13.37
C TYR A 314 -32.47 -18.98 -13.64
N GLU A 315 -32.95 -18.85 -14.88
CA GLU A 315 -33.71 -17.69 -15.36
C GLU A 315 -34.95 -17.39 -14.50
N SER A 316 -35.61 -18.43 -13.98
CA SER A 316 -36.79 -18.30 -13.11
C SER A 316 -36.56 -17.53 -11.80
N LYS A 317 -35.30 -17.21 -11.45
CA LYS A 317 -34.93 -16.43 -10.27
C LYS A 317 -34.78 -14.93 -10.52
N PHE A 318 -34.89 -14.49 -11.78
CA PHE A 318 -34.89 -13.08 -12.15
C PHE A 318 -36.35 -12.67 -12.41
N GLN A 319 -36.89 -11.78 -11.56
CA GLN A 319 -38.24 -11.21 -11.70
C GLN A 319 -38.18 -9.86 -12.42
#